data_AF-A0A940RS11-F1
#
_entry.id   AF-A0A940RS11-F1
#
_cell.length_a   1.000
_cell.length_b   1.000
_cell.length_c   1.000
_cell.angle_alpha   90.00
_cell.angle_beta   90.00
_cell.angle_gamma   90.00
#
_symmetry.space_group_name_H-M   'P 1'
#
loop_
_entity.id
_entity.type
_entity.pdbx_description
1 polymer ?
#
loop_
_entity_poly.entity_id
_entity_poly.type
_entity_poly.pdbx_seq_one_letter_code
_entity_poly.pdbx_strand_id
1 'polypeptide(L)' 'MTQRLLVVRKDLRGCTLLDRGRPLAWYPSLAPALALARTLADATALREGSPAIVEVCRSGQAMPELAGS' A
#
# COMPACT_ATOMS: atom_id res chain seq x y z
N MET A 1 -15.66 3.66 10.10
CA MET A 1 -15.16 3.55 8.71
C MET A 1 -13.82 2.83 8.76
N THR A 2 -13.63 1.75 8.00
CA THR A 2 -12.34 1.06 7.92
C THR A 2 -11.39 1.90 7.08
N GLN A 3 -10.29 2.36 7.69
CA GLN A 3 -9.28 3.17 7.00
C GLN A 3 -8.71 2.41 5.80
N ARG A 4 -8.60 3.07 4.65
CA ARG A 4 -8.10 2.44 3.42
C ARG A 4 -6.64 2.04 3.61
N LEU A 5 -6.28 0.82 3.21
CA LEU A 5 -4.93 0.29 3.32
C LEU A 5 -4.27 0.17 1.93
N LEU A 6 -3.13 0.83 1.79
CA LEU A 6 -2.19 0.70 0.68
C LEU A 6 -0.99 -0.11 1.15
N VAL A 7 -0.61 -1.16 0.41
CA VAL A 7 0.52 -2.02 0.76
C VAL A 7 1.55 -1.98 -0.35
N VAL A 8 2.80 -1.66 -0.04
CA VAL A 8 3.92 -1.87 -0.94
C VAL A 8 4.57 -3.19 -0.58
N ARG A 9 4.35 -4.22 -1.40
CA ARG A 9 4.99 -5.52 -1.25
C ARG A 9 6.31 -5.54 -2.01
N LYS A 10 7.41 -5.71 -1.28
CA LYS A 10 8.75 -5.88 -1.85
C LYS A 10 9.11 -7.36 -1.97
N ASP A 11 9.40 -7.78 -3.19
CA ASP A 11 9.94 -9.09 -3.53
C ASP A 11 11.31 -8.99 -4.21
N LEU A 12 11.89 -10.13 -4.58
CA LEU A 12 13.22 -10.19 -5.22
C LEU A 12 13.25 -9.53 -6.60
N ARG A 13 12.10 -9.43 -7.27
CA ARG A 13 11.97 -8.87 -8.63
C ARG A 13 11.59 -7.39 -8.61
N GLY A 14 10.99 -6.88 -7.54
CA GLY A 14 10.60 -5.48 -7.47
C GLY A 14 9.63 -5.17 -6.33
N CYS A 15 8.78 -4.17 -6.55
CA CYS A 15 7.81 -3.68 -5.60
C CYS A 15 6.42 -3.62 -6.26
N THR A 16 5.44 -4.29 -5.68
CA THR A 16 4.04 -4.21 -6.10
C THR A 16 3.27 -3.34 -5.12
N LEU A 17 2.60 -2.31 -5.62
CA LEU A 17 1.64 -1.52 -4.83
C LEU A 17 0.28 -2.20 -4.91
N LEU A 18 -0.32 -2.45 -3.75
CA LEU A 18 -1.67 -2.98 -3.60
C LEU A 18 -2.56 -1.96 -2.90
N ASP A 19 -3.84 -1.93 -3.28
CA ASP A 19 -4.90 -1.19 -2.61
C ASP A 19 -5.99 -2.17 -2.19
N ARG A 20 -6.24 -2.28 -0.89
CA ARG A 20 -7.14 -3.30 -0.30
C ARG A 20 -6.86 -4.71 -0.83
N GLY A 21 -5.56 -5.06 -0.93
CA GLY A 21 -5.09 -6.35 -1.43
C GLY A 21 -5.13 -6.53 -2.95
N ARG A 22 -5.60 -5.53 -3.73
CA ARG A 22 -5.63 -5.59 -5.20
C ARG A 22 -4.39 -4.89 -5.79
N PRO A 23 -3.64 -5.52 -6.69
CA PRO A 23 -2.47 -4.90 -7.31
C PRO A 23 -2.89 -3.71 -8.19
N LEU A 24 -2.21 -2.57 -8.02
CA LEU A 24 -2.41 -1.35 -8.80
C LEU A 24 -1.27 -1.09 -9.78
N ALA A 25 -0.03 -1.25 -9.32
CA ALA A 25 1.16 -0.91 -10.09
C ALA A 25 2.36 -1.74 -9.63
N TRP A 26 3.32 -1.91 -10.54
CA TRP A 26 4.61 -2.54 -10.27
C TRP A 26 5.73 -1.56 -10.54
N TYR A 27 6.77 -1.63 -9.72
CA TYR A 27 7.98 -0.81 -9.83
C TYR A 27 9.24 -1.65 -9.63
N PRO A 28 10.35 -1.31 -10.30
CA PRO A 28 11.62 -2.01 -10.11
C PRO A 28 12.27 -1.71 -8.75
N SER A 29 11.85 -0.63 -8.06
CA SER A 29 12.43 -0.21 -6.79
C SER A 29 11.39 0.36 -5.83
N LEU A 30 11.77 0.44 -4.55
CA LEU A 30 10.86 0.84 -3.46
C LEU A 30 10.50 2.33 -3.50
N ALA A 31 11.45 3.20 -3.83
CA ALA A 31 11.25 4.64 -3.84
C ALA A 31 10.08 5.11 -4.72
N PRO A 32 9.98 4.73 -6.01
CA PRO A 32 8.83 5.12 -6.84
C PRO A 32 7.52 4.48 -6.39
N ALA A 33 7.54 3.25 -5.85
CA ALA A 33 6.36 2.62 -5.29
C ALA A 33 5.82 3.36 -4.06
N LEU A 34 6.71 3.80 -3.18
CA LEU A 34 6.37 4.62 -2.00
C LEU A 34 5.87 6.01 -2.39
N ALA A 35 6.48 6.63 -3.41
CA ALA A 35 6.04 7.92 -3.89
C ALA A 35 4.57 7.87 -4.36
N LEU A 36 4.21 6.86 -5.17
CA LEU A 36 2.82 6.69 -5.58
C LEU A 36 1.90 6.37 -4.39
N ALA A 37 2.30 5.48 -3.49
CA ALA A 37 1.51 5.15 -2.29
C ALA A 37 1.21 6.40 -1.44
N ARG A 38 2.20 7.30 -1.30
CA ARG A 38 2.02 8.55 -0.56
C ARG A 38 1.04 9.48 -1.27
N THR A 39 1.19 9.68 -2.58
CA THR A 39 0.26 10.49 -3.37
C THR A 39 -1.19 9.98 -3.25
N LEU A 40 -1.39 8.67 -3.28
CA LEU A 40 -2.72 8.08 -3.13
C LEU A 40 -3.28 8.21 -1.71
N ALA A 41 -2.43 8.12 -0.69
CA ALA A 41 -2.83 8.37 0.70
C ALA A 41 -3.30 9.81 0.90
N ASP A 42 -2.56 10.77 0.36
CA ASP A 42 -2.92 12.19 0.40
C ASP A 42 -4.21 12.47 -0.40
N ALA A 43 -4.35 11.88 -1.59
CA ALA A 43 -5.59 11.97 -2.39
C ALA A 43 -6.80 11.35 -1.66
N THR A 44 -6.60 10.26 -0.92
CA THR A 44 -7.65 9.65 -0.09
C THR A 44 -8.05 10.59 1.05
N ALA A 45 -7.08 11.26 1.69
CA ALA A 45 -7.37 12.26 2.72
C ALA A 45 -8.23 13.40 2.19
N LEU A 46 -7.92 13.91 1.00
CA LEU A 46 -8.69 14.96 0.34
C LEU A 46 -10.12 14.52 0.00
N ARG A 47 -10.31 13.25 -0.37
CA ARG A 47 -11.62 12.71 -0.79
C ARG A 47 -12.50 12.26 0.38
N GLU A 48 -11.90 11.64 1.39
CA GLU A 48 -12.60 10.89 2.44
C GLU A 48 -12.39 11.49 3.84
N GLY A 49 -11.59 12.55 3.96
CA GLY A 49 -11.31 13.22 5.23
C GLY A 49 -10.30 12.48 6.13
N SER A 50 -9.77 11.34 5.70
CA SER A 50 -8.75 10.58 6.42
C SER A 50 -7.75 9.96 5.45
N PRO A 51 -6.43 10.05 5.70
CA PRO A 51 -5.42 9.48 4.81
C PRO A 51 -5.47 7.96 4.82
N ALA A 52 -5.15 7.34 3.68
CA ALA A 52 -4.91 5.90 3.64
C ALA A 52 -3.65 5.54 4.45
N ILE A 53 -3.66 4.37 5.08
CA ILE A 53 -2.48 3.79 5.72
C ILE A 53 -1.57 3.24 4.62
N VAL A 54 -0.27 3.51 4.71
CA VAL A 54 0.74 2.93 3.83
C VAL A 54 1.60 1.96 4.63
N GLU A 55 1.60 0.70 4.23
CA GLU A 55 2.44 -0.34 4.81
C GLU A 55 3.47 -0.86 3.81
N VAL A 56 4.65 -1.24 4.31
CA VAL A 56 5.69 -1.87 3.49
C VAL A 56 5.89 -3.29 3.98
N CYS A 57 5.49 -4.27 3.17
CA CYS A 57 5.71 -5.68 3.43
C CYS A 57 6.96 -6.15 2.68
N ARG A 58 7.95 -6.67 3.41
CA ARG A 58 9.14 -7.31 2.80
C ARG A 58 8.93 -8.81 2.68
N SER A 59 9.61 -9.44 1.72
CA SER A 59 9.62 -10.90 1.59
C SER A 59 9.96 -11.58 2.92
N GLY A 60 9.09 -12.48 3.37
CA GLY A 60 9.21 -13.18 4.65
C GLY A 60 8.43 -12.55 5.81
N GLN A 61 7.87 -11.35 5.67
CA GLN A 61 6.90 -10.82 6.63
C GLN A 61 5.48 -11.28 6.26
N ALA A 62 4.79 -11.89 7.23
CA ALA A 62 3.36 -12.15 7.11
C ALA A 62 2.63 -10.82 6.90
N MET A 63 1.74 -10.79 5.90
CA MET A 63 0.86 -9.64 5.66
C MET A 63 0.00 -9.49 6.92
N PRO A 64 -0.14 -8.29 7.52
CA PRO A 64 -1.13 -8.11 8.56
C PRO A 64 -2.49 -8.38 7.93
N GLU A 65 -3.05 -9.52 8.31
CA GLU A 65 -4.42 -9.89 8.01
C GLU A 65 -5.27 -8.77 8.59
N LEU A 66 -6.07 -8.10 7.75
CA LEU A 66 -7.11 -7.19 8.22
C LEU A 66 -8.13 -8.05 8.98
N ALA A 67 -7.84 -8.33 10.26
CA ALA A 67 -8.73 -9.01 11.17
C ALA A 67 -10.00 -8.17 11.28
N GLY A 68 -11.04 -8.63 10.60
CA GLY A 68 -12.33 -7.96 10.52
C GLY A 68 -13.36 -8.90 9.89
N SER A 69 -13.93 -9.77 10.72
CA SER A 69 -15.27 -10.33 10.54
C SER A 69 -15.95 -10.35 11.89
#